data_AF-A0A062VP21-F1
#
_entry.id   AF-A0A062VP21-F1
#
_cell.length_a   1.000
_cell.length_b   1.000
_cell.length_c   1.000
_cell.angle_alpha   90.00
_cell.angle_beta   90.00
_cell.angle_gamma   90.00
#
_symmetry.space_group_name_H-M   'P 1'
#
loop_
_entity.id
_entity.type
_entity.pdbx_description
1 polymer ?
#
loop_
_entity_poly.entity_id
_entity_poly.type
_entity_poly.pdbx_seq_one_letter_code
_entity_poly.pdbx_strand_id
1 'polypeptide(L)'
;MTKSISMNEIRTRAAQFARAWQDEPGEERQQAQTFVRDLLGVYGITQSRAAFYEKRVKRSSTGARGYIDALIPGLALIEMKSAGKDLVAAEQQALDYIDDLPDPEIPRWVLTSDFHNFRLLDLRADNDVAPIEFTLKQLRDYADKLAFLAGYGEREFGSKEQESASIKAARLMASLYESLEGAGYDDHEASVFLVRTLFALYADDAGLWDRDLFLEFLETRTATDGSDLGPQLSLLYQVMGREPSRRQSNLDELMARFPYVNGGVFEETVSIPSFDSGMRERLISAAMFNWSSISPAIFGSLFQSVKDRVARRELGEHYTTETNIMKVIGPMFLDELRQRFTDGYHDSGKLKRLRADMSQMRWIDTAFMRKSGVSRDSSSRLPMPA
;
A
#
# COMPACT_ATOMS: atom_id res chain seq x y z
N MET A 1 13.88 -6.72 3.69
CA MET A 1 12.76 -7.54 3.20
C MET A 1 12.26 -8.41 4.33
N THR A 2 11.33 -7.90 5.13
CA THR A 2 10.50 -8.72 6.00
C THR A 2 9.54 -9.47 5.07
N LYS A 3 9.82 -10.75 4.84
CA LYS A 3 9.00 -11.62 3.98
C LYS A 3 7.56 -11.62 4.52
N SER A 4 6.57 -11.42 3.65
CA SER A 4 5.15 -11.53 4.05
C SER A 4 4.92 -12.86 4.75
N ILE A 5 4.15 -12.83 5.84
CA ILE A 5 3.94 -14.00 6.70
C ILE A 5 3.23 -15.06 5.87
N SER A 6 3.80 -16.26 5.78
CA SER A 6 3.20 -17.34 4.99
C SER A 6 1.82 -17.73 5.53
N MET A 7 0.90 -18.18 4.67
CA MET A 7 -0.42 -18.63 5.13
C MET A 7 -0.37 -19.77 6.17
N ASN A 8 0.65 -20.63 6.13
CA ASN A 8 0.83 -21.67 7.15
C ASN A 8 1.17 -21.07 8.51
N GLU A 9 1.98 -20.01 8.53
CA GLU A 9 2.31 -19.27 9.76
C GLU A 9 1.09 -18.50 10.28
N ILE A 10 0.32 -17.83 9.40
CA ILE A 10 -0.94 -17.16 9.75
C ILE A 10 -1.90 -18.16 10.40
N ARG A 11 -2.13 -19.33 9.79
CA ARG A 11 -2.98 -20.39 10.37
C ARG A 11 -2.49 -20.89 11.73
N THR A 12 -1.17 -20.92 11.94
CA THR A 12 -0.57 -21.34 13.21
C THR A 12 -0.83 -20.31 14.30
N ARG A 13 -0.60 -19.02 13.98
CA ARG A 13 -0.89 -17.89 14.87
C ARG A 13 -2.38 -17.75 15.18
N ALA A 14 -3.25 -17.94 14.18
CA ALA A 14 -4.70 -17.94 14.35
C ALA A 14 -5.15 -19.00 15.36
N ALA A 15 -4.56 -20.19 15.32
CA ALA A 15 -4.84 -21.25 16.29
C ALA A 15 -4.35 -20.88 17.71
N GLN A 16 -3.21 -20.20 17.82
CA GLN A 16 -2.68 -19.72 19.11
C GLN A 16 -3.55 -18.60 19.68
N PHE A 17 -3.96 -17.64 18.85
CA PHE A 17 -4.88 -16.57 19.21
C PHE A 17 -6.22 -17.14 19.70
N ALA A 18 -6.81 -18.07 18.94
CA ALA A 18 -8.07 -18.70 19.32
C ALA A 18 -8.00 -19.41 20.68
N ARG A 19 -6.86 -20.05 20.99
CA ARG A 19 -6.64 -20.67 22.31
C ARG A 19 -6.44 -19.65 23.43
N ALA A 20 -5.73 -18.56 23.16
CA ALA A 20 -5.46 -17.53 24.15
C ALA A 20 -6.74 -16.81 24.60
N TRP A 21 -7.69 -16.63 23.68
CA TRP A 21 -8.93 -15.89 23.93
C TRP A 21 -10.15 -16.79 24.18
N GLN A 22 -9.99 -18.12 24.20
CA GLN A 22 -11.13 -19.05 24.29
C GLN A 22 -11.92 -18.94 25.60
N ASP A 23 -11.23 -18.63 26.70
CA ASP A 23 -11.79 -18.64 28.05
C ASP A 23 -11.94 -17.21 28.62
N GLU A 24 -11.69 -16.18 27.80
CA GLU A 24 -11.81 -14.77 28.19
C GLU A 24 -13.29 -14.31 28.13
N PRO A 25 -13.78 -13.57 29.15
CA PRO A 25 -15.20 -13.23 29.27
C PRO A 25 -15.69 -12.19 28.25
N GLY A 26 -14.80 -11.37 27.67
CA GLY A 26 -15.15 -10.40 26.63
C GLY A 26 -16.02 -9.23 27.10
N GLU A 27 -15.78 -8.75 28.32
CA GLU A 27 -16.66 -7.76 29.00
C GLU A 27 -16.05 -6.34 29.10
N GLU A 28 -14.72 -6.19 29.02
CA GLU A 28 -14.06 -4.90 29.28
C GLU A 28 -13.61 -4.15 28.01
N ARG A 29 -13.76 -2.83 28.01
CA ARG A 29 -13.26 -1.94 26.94
C ARG A 29 -11.75 -2.06 26.72
N GLN A 30 -10.98 -2.40 27.77
CA GLN A 30 -9.54 -2.68 27.66
C GLN A 30 -9.22 -4.02 26.97
N GLN A 31 -10.12 -5.00 27.05
CA GLN A 31 -9.96 -6.28 26.35
C GLN A 31 -10.17 -6.11 24.84
N ALA A 32 -11.08 -5.24 24.40
CA ALA A 32 -11.32 -4.99 22.97
C ALA A 32 -10.05 -4.53 22.24
N GLN A 33 -9.34 -3.54 22.79
CA GLN A 33 -8.08 -3.05 22.19
C GLN A 33 -7.01 -4.14 22.13
N THR A 34 -6.86 -4.91 23.21
CA THR A 34 -5.88 -6.01 23.28
C THR A 34 -6.23 -7.12 22.30
N PHE A 35 -7.51 -7.50 22.20
CA PHE A 35 -8.02 -8.51 21.28
C PHE A 35 -7.75 -8.13 19.84
N VAL A 36 -8.12 -6.90 19.46
CA VAL A 36 -7.86 -6.39 18.10
C VAL A 36 -6.36 -6.41 17.82
N ARG A 37 -5.52 -5.99 18.76
CA ARG A 37 -4.07 -6.01 18.57
C ARG A 37 -3.51 -7.40 18.37
N ASP A 38 -3.92 -8.34 19.18
CA ASP A 38 -3.43 -9.69 19.09
C ASP A 38 -3.95 -10.36 17.80
N LEU A 39 -5.18 -10.02 17.35
CA LEU A 39 -5.74 -10.46 16.07
C LEU A 39 -4.93 -9.91 14.88
N LEU A 40 -4.62 -8.61 14.88
CA LEU A 40 -3.80 -7.98 13.85
C LEU A 40 -2.36 -8.56 13.84
N GLY A 41 -1.82 -8.92 15.01
CA GLY A 41 -0.55 -9.62 15.14
C GLY A 41 -0.51 -11.00 14.48
N VAL A 42 -1.65 -11.70 14.36
CA VAL A 42 -1.77 -12.95 13.58
C VAL A 42 -1.36 -12.72 12.12
N TYR A 43 -1.68 -11.54 11.57
CA TYR A 43 -1.42 -11.14 10.19
C TYR A 43 -0.14 -10.31 10.02
N GLY A 44 0.64 -10.12 11.09
CA GLY A 44 1.93 -9.42 11.04
C GLY A 44 1.85 -7.92 11.23
N ILE A 45 0.68 -7.40 11.58
CA ILE A 45 0.49 -5.99 11.91
C ILE A 45 0.76 -5.84 13.40
N THR A 46 2.04 -5.66 13.76
CA THR A 46 2.50 -5.63 15.17
C THR A 46 2.91 -4.26 15.67
N GLN A 47 3.16 -3.29 14.77
CA GLN A 47 3.71 -1.96 15.15
C GLN A 47 3.19 -0.78 14.33
N SER A 48 2.30 -0.95 13.35
CA SER A 48 1.84 0.21 12.59
C SER A 48 0.83 1.02 13.41
N ARG A 49 1.18 2.29 13.68
CA ARG A 49 0.24 3.27 14.26
C ARG A 49 -0.98 3.48 13.37
N ALA A 50 -0.86 3.26 12.07
CA ALA A 50 -1.95 3.39 11.11
C ALA A 50 -3.09 2.36 11.30
N ALA A 51 -2.87 1.27 12.04
CA ALA A 51 -3.92 0.29 12.32
C ALA A 51 -4.70 0.57 13.62
N PHE A 52 -4.26 1.52 14.45
CA PHE A 52 -4.86 1.82 15.77
C PHE A 52 -5.20 3.30 15.92
N TYR A 53 -6.15 3.77 15.14
CA TYR A 53 -6.82 5.03 15.47
C TYR A 53 -8.19 4.73 16.06
N GLU A 54 -8.31 4.87 17.39
CA GLU A 54 -9.63 5.12 17.99
C GLU A 54 -10.13 6.45 17.44
N LYS A 55 -10.89 6.41 16.34
CA LYS A 55 -11.36 7.61 15.67
C LYS A 55 -12.71 8.02 16.25
N ARG A 56 -12.79 9.27 16.72
CA ARG A 56 -14.05 9.92 17.04
C ARG A 56 -14.77 10.27 15.75
N VAL A 57 -15.96 9.72 15.58
CA VAL A 57 -16.79 9.89 14.38
C VAL A 57 -18.21 10.26 14.79
N LYS A 58 -18.93 10.97 13.93
CA LYS A 58 -20.36 11.22 14.11
C LYS A 58 -21.15 10.12 13.42
N ARG A 59 -22.20 9.62 14.07
CA ARG A 59 -23.17 8.73 13.42
C ARG A 59 -24.03 9.55 12.47
N SER A 60 -24.10 9.18 11.20
CA SER A 60 -24.96 9.82 10.22
C SER A 60 -26.45 9.73 10.59
N SER A 61 -26.87 8.56 11.09
CA SER A 61 -28.26 8.25 11.47
C SER A 61 -28.79 9.02 12.68
N THR A 62 -27.94 9.30 13.67
CA THR A 62 -28.36 9.83 14.99
C THR A 62 -27.70 11.16 15.38
N GLY A 63 -26.65 11.58 14.68
CA GLY A 63 -25.84 12.75 15.02
C GLY A 63 -25.01 12.61 16.30
N ALA A 64 -25.10 11.47 17.00
CA ALA A 64 -24.35 11.19 18.22
C ALA A 64 -22.87 10.91 17.92
N ARG A 65 -21.99 11.29 18.85
CA ARG A 65 -20.56 10.99 18.76
C ARG A 65 -20.31 9.54 19.16
N GLY A 66 -19.56 8.82 18.34
CA GLY A 66 -19.11 7.45 18.59
C GLY A 66 -17.59 7.32 18.47
N TYR A 67 -17.11 6.10 18.71
CA TYR A 67 -15.71 5.71 18.54
C TYR A 67 -15.70 4.44 17.70
N ILE A 68 -14.75 4.36 16.77
CA ILE A 68 -14.39 3.13 16.07
C ILE A 68 -13.31 2.44 16.92
N ASP A 69 -13.41 1.12 17.14
CA ASP A 69 -12.42 0.38 17.94
C ASP A 69 -11.07 0.25 17.21
N ALA A 70 -11.08 -0.06 15.91
CA ALA A 70 -9.91 0.10 15.07
C ALA A 70 -10.27 0.41 13.61
N LEU A 71 -9.44 1.24 12.98
CA LEU A 71 -9.52 1.60 11.58
C LEU A 71 -8.14 1.43 10.95
N ILE A 72 -8.08 0.65 9.88
CA ILE A 72 -6.96 0.58 8.95
C ILE A 72 -7.42 1.34 7.70
N PRO A 73 -6.94 2.58 7.48
CA PRO A 73 -7.39 3.45 6.40
C PRO A 73 -7.42 2.74 5.05
N GLY A 74 -8.54 2.86 4.32
CA GLY A 74 -8.71 2.27 2.99
C GLY A 74 -8.86 0.74 2.95
N LEU A 75 -8.57 0.04 4.05
CA LEU A 75 -8.52 -1.42 4.11
C LEU A 75 -9.67 -2.00 4.94
N ALA A 76 -9.71 -1.74 6.24
CA ALA A 76 -10.64 -2.40 7.15
C ALA A 76 -11.05 -1.54 8.35
N LEU A 77 -12.32 -1.63 8.75
CA LEU A 77 -12.84 -1.12 10.01
C LEU A 77 -13.21 -2.30 10.90
N ILE A 78 -12.76 -2.28 12.16
CA ILE A 78 -13.06 -3.29 13.17
C ILE A 78 -13.89 -2.65 14.29
N GLU A 79 -15.06 -3.23 14.56
CA GLU A 79 -15.97 -2.80 15.64
C GLU A 79 -16.22 -3.98 16.60
N MET A 80 -15.94 -3.77 17.87
CA MET A 80 -16.06 -4.76 18.93
C MET A 80 -17.33 -4.54 19.74
N LYS A 81 -17.93 -5.64 20.20
CA LYS A 81 -19.00 -5.64 21.21
C LYS A 81 -18.65 -6.57 22.36
N SER A 82 -19.31 -6.37 23.49
CA SER A 82 -19.27 -7.34 24.58
C SER A 82 -19.81 -8.68 24.12
N ALA A 83 -19.34 -9.77 24.72
CA ALA A 83 -19.75 -11.13 24.37
C ALA A 83 -21.28 -11.31 24.31
N GLY A 84 -21.77 -11.99 23.26
CA GLY A 84 -23.19 -12.31 23.06
C GLY A 84 -24.05 -11.16 22.54
N LYS A 85 -23.46 -10.03 22.16
CA LYS A 85 -24.18 -8.90 21.52
C LYS A 85 -24.37 -9.14 20.02
N ASP A 86 -25.34 -8.42 19.46
CA ASP A 86 -25.72 -8.51 18.05
C ASP A 86 -24.65 -7.89 17.12
N LEU A 87 -24.03 -8.73 16.30
CA LEU A 87 -23.01 -8.34 15.33
C LEU A 87 -23.57 -7.66 14.08
N VAL A 88 -24.84 -7.90 13.74
CA VAL A 88 -25.53 -7.20 12.64
C VAL A 88 -25.81 -5.75 13.04
N ALA A 89 -26.23 -5.53 14.29
CA ALA A 89 -26.37 -4.19 14.82
C ALA A 89 -25.03 -3.45 14.91
N ALA A 90 -23.94 -4.17 15.24
CA ALA A 90 -22.58 -3.62 15.22
C ALA A 90 -22.12 -3.26 13.80
N GLU A 91 -22.47 -4.08 12.81
CA GLU A 91 -22.15 -3.83 11.40
C GLU A 91 -22.86 -2.58 10.89
N GLN A 92 -24.16 -2.43 11.18
CA GLN A 92 -24.88 -1.21 10.82
C GLN A 92 -24.28 0.03 11.49
N GLN A 93 -23.85 -0.10 12.75
CA GLN A 93 -23.16 1.00 13.43
C GLN A 93 -21.82 1.36 12.75
N ALA A 94 -21.06 0.38 12.30
CA ALA A 94 -19.82 0.60 11.55
C ALA A 94 -20.09 1.28 10.20
N LEU A 95 -21.14 0.89 9.48
CA LEU A 95 -21.58 1.53 8.25
C LEU A 95 -21.94 3.01 8.48
N ASP A 96 -22.69 3.31 9.54
CA ASP A 96 -23.06 4.69 9.90
C ASP A 96 -21.84 5.58 10.21
N TYR A 97 -20.72 4.99 10.62
CA TYR A 97 -19.46 5.71 10.86
C TYR A 97 -18.68 5.99 9.58
N ILE A 98 -18.82 5.15 8.56
CA ILE A 98 -18.10 5.29 7.28
C ILE A 98 -18.55 6.55 6.53
N ASP A 99 -19.81 6.96 6.68
CA ASP A 99 -20.36 8.17 6.06
C ASP A 99 -19.62 9.47 6.47
N ASP A 100 -18.97 9.50 7.64
CA ASP A 100 -18.24 10.64 8.19
C ASP A 100 -16.70 10.52 7.94
N LEU A 101 -16.26 9.44 7.29
CA LEU A 101 -14.84 9.25 6.95
C LEU A 101 -14.49 9.97 5.65
N PRO A 102 -13.30 10.58 5.56
CA PRO A 102 -12.81 11.11 4.29
C PRO A 102 -12.51 9.97 3.31
N ASP A 103 -12.67 10.23 2.00
CA ASP A 103 -12.49 9.24 0.93
C ASP A 103 -11.27 8.30 1.06
N PRO A 104 -10.07 8.77 1.47
CA PRO A 104 -8.89 7.90 1.61
C PRO A 104 -9.00 6.90 2.75
N GLU A 105 -9.80 7.20 3.78
CA GLU A 105 -9.95 6.36 4.97
C GLU A 105 -11.09 5.34 4.82
N ILE A 106 -12.00 5.52 3.86
CA ILE A 106 -13.14 4.62 3.65
C ILE A 106 -12.63 3.18 3.44
N PRO A 107 -12.95 2.24 4.35
CA PRO A 107 -12.43 0.88 4.30
C PRO A 107 -13.09 0.08 3.17
N ARG A 108 -12.45 -1.03 2.77
CA ARG A 108 -13.12 -2.07 1.96
C ARG A 108 -13.89 -3.06 2.82
N TRP A 109 -13.30 -3.46 3.95
CA TRP A 109 -13.82 -4.51 4.81
C TRP A 109 -14.38 -3.95 6.11
N VAL A 110 -15.49 -4.50 6.58
CA VAL A 110 -16.00 -4.26 7.94
C VAL A 110 -15.97 -5.59 8.68
N LEU A 111 -15.25 -5.63 9.79
CA LEU A 111 -15.17 -6.78 10.68
C LEU A 111 -15.83 -6.44 12.02
N THR A 112 -16.87 -7.16 12.39
CA THR A 112 -17.48 -7.05 13.73
C THR A 112 -17.23 -8.30 14.54
N SER A 113 -17.01 -8.13 15.84
CA SER A 113 -16.77 -9.28 16.73
C SER A 113 -17.23 -9.03 18.16
N ASP A 114 -17.70 -10.11 18.81
CA ASP A 114 -18.05 -10.17 20.23
C ASP A 114 -17.06 -11.06 21.01
N PHE A 115 -15.79 -11.09 20.57
CA PHE A 115 -14.70 -11.97 21.01
C PHE A 115 -14.87 -13.45 20.60
N HIS A 116 -16.11 -13.94 20.48
CA HIS A 116 -16.40 -15.35 20.20
C HIS A 116 -16.83 -15.61 18.76
N ASN A 117 -17.50 -14.64 18.17
CA ASN A 117 -18.04 -14.67 16.82
C ASN A 117 -17.44 -13.51 16.02
N PHE A 118 -17.32 -13.73 14.72
CA PHE A 118 -16.84 -12.78 13.74
C PHE A 118 -17.85 -12.69 12.62
N ARG A 119 -18.06 -11.47 12.13
CA ARG A 119 -18.82 -11.20 10.92
C ARG A 119 -18.02 -10.24 10.04
N LEU A 120 -17.76 -10.66 8.81
CA LEU A 120 -16.93 -9.96 7.84
C LEU A 120 -17.76 -9.58 6.61
N LEU A 121 -17.89 -8.27 6.37
CA LEU A 121 -18.56 -7.69 5.21
C LEU A 121 -17.52 -7.09 4.24
N ASP A 122 -17.64 -7.41 2.95
CA ASP A 122 -16.94 -6.70 1.87
C ASP A 122 -17.87 -5.61 1.33
N LEU A 123 -17.55 -4.34 1.54
CA LEU A 123 -18.36 -3.20 1.07
C LEU A 123 -18.34 -3.06 -0.46
N ARG A 124 -17.49 -3.84 -1.14
CA ARG A 124 -17.37 -3.84 -2.60
C ARG A 124 -17.97 -5.09 -3.24
N ALA A 125 -18.41 -6.08 -2.46
CA ALA A 125 -19.12 -7.21 -3.03
C ALA A 125 -20.49 -6.76 -3.53
N ASP A 126 -21.04 -7.47 -4.52
CA ASP A 126 -22.41 -7.24 -4.98
C ASP A 126 -23.39 -7.39 -3.80
N ASN A 127 -24.47 -6.60 -3.79
CA ASN A 127 -25.43 -6.54 -2.67
C ASN A 127 -26.04 -7.90 -2.27
N ASP A 128 -25.95 -8.91 -3.14
CA ASP A 128 -26.47 -10.26 -2.89
C ASP A 128 -25.44 -11.17 -2.18
N VAL A 129 -24.20 -10.72 -1.97
CA VAL A 129 -23.16 -11.46 -1.27
C VAL A 129 -23.32 -11.26 0.23
N ALA A 130 -23.76 -12.32 0.92
CA ALA A 130 -23.91 -12.28 2.37
C ALA A 130 -22.54 -12.18 3.09
N PRO A 131 -22.49 -11.47 4.24
CA PRO A 131 -21.30 -11.44 5.10
C PRO A 131 -20.87 -12.83 5.56
N ILE A 132 -19.56 -13.00 5.72
CA ILE A 132 -18.97 -14.25 6.17
C ILE A 132 -18.97 -14.27 7.70
N GLU A 133 -19.59 -15.29 8.27
CA GLU A 133 -19.63 -15.49 9.73
C GLU A 133 -18.85 -16.73 10.14
N PHE A 134 -18.12 -16.63 11.25
CA PHE A 134 -17.37 -17.74 11.83
C PHE A 134 -17.08 -17.51 13.32
N THR A 135 -16.81 -18.59 14.04
CA THR A 135 -16.46 -18.54 15.46
C THR A 135 -14.96 -18.42 15.69
N LEU A 136 -14.54 -18.00 16.88
CA LEU A 136 -13.14 -17.98 17.33
C LEU A 136 -12.47 -19.35 17.17
N LYS A 137 -13.19 -20.44 17.43
CA LYS A 137 -12.70 -21.81 17.24
C LYS A 137 -12.39 -22.14 15.78
N GLN A 138 -13.11 -21.51 14.84
CA GLN A 138 -12.94 -21.68 13.40
C GLN A 138 -11.93 -20.70 12.80
N LEU A 139 -11.38 -19.74 13.58
CA LEU A 139 -10.48 -18.71 13.06
C LEU A 139 -9.30 -19.29 12.29
N ARG A 140 -8.76 -20.45 12.71
CA ARG A 140 -7.69 -21.14 11.97
C ARG A 140 -8.09 -21.52 10.54
N ASP A 141 -9.30 -22.04 10.38
CA ASP A 141 -9.80 -22.55 9.10
C ASP A 141 -10.26 -21.40 8.20
N TYR A 142 -10.69 -20.29 8.80
CA TYR A 142 -11.12 -19.06 8.13
C TYR A 142 -10.01 -18.00 8.02
N ALA A 143 -8.78 -18.33 8.40
CA ALA A 143 -7.65 -17.38 8.42
C ALA A 143 -7.33 -16.80 7.03
N ASP A 144 -7.69 -17.50 5.96
CA ASP A 144 -7.58 -17.02 4.59
C ASP A 144 -8.56 -15.87 4.27
N LYS A 145 -9.73 -15.84 4.91
CA LYS A 145 -10.74 -14.78 4.73
C LYS A 145 -10.28 -13.42 5.21
N LEU A 146 -9.36 -13.39 6.17
CA LEU A 146 -8.73 -12.18 6.70
C LEU A 146 -7.31 -11.97 6.16
N ALA A 147 -6.86 -12.77 5.19
CA ALA A 147 -5.49 -12.70 4.68
C ALA A 147 -5.16 -11.38 3.96
N PHE A 148 -6.17 -10.58 3.59
CA PHE A 148 -6.00 -9.20 3.12
C PHE A 148 -5.28 -8.31 4.15
N LEU A 149 -5.42 -8.60 5.45
CA LEU A 149 -4.67 -7.91 6.50
C LEU A 149 -3.15 -8.11 6.35
N ALA A 150 -2.75 -9.27 5.84
CA ALA A 150 -1.36 -9.61 5.53
C ALA A 150 -0.95 -9.30 4.06
N GLY A 151 -1.79 -8.59 3.31
CA GLY A 151 -1.56 -8.21 1.91
C GLY A 151 -1.84 -9.31 0.88
N TYR A 152 -2.52 -10.41 1.27
CA TYR A 152 -2.96 -11.43 0.32
C TYR A 152 -4.32 -11.06 -0.30
N GLY A 153 -4.48 -11.27 -1.61
CA GLY A 153 -5.79 -11.16 -2.27
C GLY A 153 -6.15 -9.78 -2.84
N GLU A 154 -5.28 -8.77 -2.74
CA GLU A 154 -5.51 -7.45 -3.38
C GLU A 154 -5.15 -7.40 -4.87
N ARG A 155 -4.78 -8.53 -5.47
CA ARG A 155 -4.37 -8.62 -6.87
C ARG A 155 -5.41 -9.34 -7.71
N GLU A 156 -6.54 -8.69 -7.94
CA GLU A 156 -7.35 -9.03 -9.12
C GLU A 156 -6.84 -8.20 -10.30
N PHE A 157 -6.09 -8.87 -11.18
CA PHE A 157 -5.48 -8.25 -12.35
C PHE A 157 -6.54 -7.79 -13.36
N GLY A 158 -6.48 -6.54 -13.77
CA GLY A 158 -7.32 -5.97 -14.82
C GLY A 158 -8.80 -5.78 -14.46
N SER A 159 -9.14 -5.77 -13.17
CA SER A 159 -10.51 -5.48 -12.72
C SER A 159 -10.84 -3.99 -12.87
N LYS A 160 -12.14 -3.67 -12.89
CA LYS A 160 -12.62 -2.27 -12.83
C LYS A 160 -12.09 -1.55 -11.58
N GLU A 161 -11.78 -2.26 -10.50
CA GLU A 161 -11.22 -1.64 -9.30
C GLU A 161 -9.79 -1.18 -9.52
N GLN A 162 -8.95 -1.95 -10.19
CA GLN A 162 -7.56 -1.56 -10.48
C GLN A 162 -7.53 -0.31 -11.37
N GLU A 163 -8.46 -0.19 -12.31
CA GLU A 163 -8.65 1.01 -13.12
C GLU A 163 -9.11 2.20 -12.27
N SER A 164 -10.14 2.01 -11.42
CA SER A 164 -10.59 3.08 -10.50
C SER A 164 -9.51 3.53 -9.52
N ALA A 165 -8.72 2.60 -8.98
CA ALA A 165 -7.61 2.88 -8.08
C ALA A 165 -6.52 3.68 -8.80
N SER A 166 -6.22 3.32 -10.05
CA SER A 166 -5.25 4.03 -10.88
C SER A 166 -5.68 5.47 -11.18
N ILE A 167 -6.96 5.71 -11.45
CA ILE A 167 -7.51 7.07 -11.63
C ILE A 167 -7.38 7.89 -10.33
N LYS A 168 -7.72 7.30 -9.18
CA LYS A 168 -7.58 7.96 -7.87
C LYS A 168 -6.12 8.32 -7.58
N ALA A 169 -5.20 7.38 -7.77
CA ALA A 169 -3.76 7.60 -7.61
C ALA A 169 -3.23 8.72 -8.49
N ALA A 170 -3.65 8.76 -9.76
CA ALA A 170 -3.26 9.82 -10.69
C ALA A 170 -3.75 11.21 -10.23
N ARG A 171 -4.97 11.30 -9.70
CA ARG A 171 -5.51 12.56 -9.14
C ARG A 171 -4.75 13.00 -7.89
N LEU A 172 -4.39 12.09 -7.00
CA LEU A 172 -3.58 12.40 -5.80
C LEU A 172 -2.22 12.99 -6.21
N MET A 173 -1.52 12.37 -7.15
CA MET A 173 -0.22 12.84 -7.61
C MET A 173 -0.31 14.15 -8.40
N ALA A 174 -1.35 14.32 -9.23
CA ALA A 174 -1.60 15.57 -9.93
C ALA A 174 -1.85 16.71 -8.95
N SER A 175 -2.65 16.47 -7.90
CA SER A 175 -2.90 17.45 -6.86
C SER A 175 -1.63 17.86 -6.12
N LEU A 176 -0.73 16.92 -5.81
CA LEU A 176 0.55 17.23 -5.16
C LEU A 176 1.45 18.07 -6.09
N TYR A 177 1.48 17.74 -7.38
CA TYR A 177 2.23 18.49 -8.38
C TYR A 177 1.74 19.93 -8.51
N GLU A 178 0.44 20.12 -8.64
CA GLU A 178 -0.17 21.45 -8.82
C GLU A 178 0.09 22.33 -7.60
N SER A 179 0.12 21.76 -6.39
CA SER A 179 0.50 22.50 -5.19
C SER A 179 1.97 22.93 -5.20
N LEU A 180 2.89 22.06 -5.63
CA LEU A 180 4.32 22.40 -5.75
C LEU A 180 4.55 23.45 -6.86
N GLU A 181 3.94 23.27 -8.03
CA GLU A 181 3.99 24.20 -9.17
C GLU A 181 3.44 25.58 -8.74
N GLY A 182 2.29 25.60 -8.05
CA GLY A 182 1.66 26.83 -7.56
C GLY A 182 2.48 27.58 -6.50
N ALA A 183 3.33 26.87 -5.75
CA ALA A 183 4.26 27.47 -4.80
C ALA A 183 5.55 28.01 -5.46
N GLY A 184 5.71 27.86 -6.77
CA GLY A 184 6.89 28.31 -7.51
C GLY A 184 8.08 27.35 -7.47
N TYR A 185 7.84 26.08 -7.11
CA TYR A 185 8.86 25.04 -7.17
C TYR A 185 9.12 24.63 -8.64
N ASP A 186 10.39 24.41 -8.99
CA ASP A 186 10.80 24.15 -10.39
C ASP A 186 10.14 22.88 -10.96
N ASP A 187 9.80 22.91 -12.26
CA ASP A 187 9.10 21.81 -12.95
C ASP A 187 9.90 20.49 -12.94
N HIS A 188 11.21 20.57 -13.17
CA HIS A 188 12.08 19.41 -13.16
C HIS A 188 12.29 18.90 -11.73
N GLU A 189 12.53 19.79 -10.77
CA GLU A 189 12.68 19.40 -9.37
C GLU A 189 11.38 18.82 -8.78
N ALA A 190 10.22 19.38 -9.13
CA ALA A 190 8.90 18.86 -8.75
C ALA A 190 8.70 17.45 -9.29
N SER A 191 9.07 17.25 -10.56
CA SER A 191 9.04 15.97 -11.25
C SER A 191 9.91 14.93 -10.51
N VAL A 192 11.18 15.22 -10.24
CA VAL A 192 12.08 14.29 -9.52
C VAL A 192 11.57 14.02 -8.10
N PHE A 193 11.09 15.06 -7.41
CA PHE A 193 10.55 14.93 -6.06
C PHE A 193 9.32 14.02 -6.02
N LEU A 194 8.37 14.18 -6.94
CA LEU A 194 7.18 13.34 -6.98
C LEU A 194 7.47 11.88 -7.34
N VAL A 195 8.48 11.60 -8.18
CA VAL A 195 8.91 10.21 -8.43
C VAL A 195 9.39 9.56 -7.14
N ARG A 196 10.17 10.28 -6.34
CA ARG A 196 10.67 9.79 -5.04
C ARG A 196 9.55 9.57 -4.04
N THR A 197 8.61 10.52 -3.97
CA THR A 197 7.43 10.41 -3.11
C THR A 197 6.56 9.22 -3.52
N LEU A 198 6.30 9.06 -4.82
CA LEU A 198 5.53 7.94 -5.37
C LEU A 198 6.20 6.59 -5.10
N PHE A 199 7.53 6.54 -5.23
CA PHE A 199 8.30 5.37 -4.86
C PHE A 199 8.11 5.03 -3.38
N ALA A 200 8.22 6.02 -2.48
CA ALA A 200 8.04 5.80 -1.04
C ALA A 200 6.63 5.32 -0.70
N LEU A 201 5.61 5.95 -1.27
CA LEU A 201 4.20 5.56 -1.14
C LEU A 201 3.96 4.10 -1.57
N TYR A 202 4.44 3.71 -2.76
CA TYR A 202 4.30 2.34 -3.23
C TYR A 202 5.11 1.34 -2.40
N ALA A 203 6.33 1.71 -2.00
CA ALA A 203 7.21 0.85 -1.23
C ALA A 203 6.65 0.51 0.16
N ASP A 204 5.96 1.47 0.78
CA ASP A 204 5.25 1.31 2.07
C ASP A 204 4.18 0.22 1.97
N ASP A 205 3.32 0.29 0.95
CA ASP A 205 2.22 -0.67 0.75
C ASP A 205 2.66 -2.01 0.15
N ALA A 206 3.70 -2.01 -0.68
CA ALA A 206 4.27 -3.23 -1.24
C ALA A 206 5.11 -4.01 -0.22
N GLY A 207 5.28 -3.49 1.01
CA GLY A 207 5.99 -4.15 2.09
C GLY A 207 7.50 -4.24 1.87
N LEU A 208 8.09 -3.23 1.21
CA LEU A 208 9.56 -3.14 1.09
C LEU A 208 10.20 -2.86 2.46
N TRP A 209 9.45 -2.21 3.35
CA TRP A 209 9.75 -1.96 4.74
C TRP A 209 8.50 -2.18 5.60
N ASP A 210 8.57 -1.83 6.89
CA ASP A 210 7.44 -1.97 7.82
C ASP A 210 6.23 -1.20 7.28
N ARG A 211 5.07 -1.85 7.21
CA ARG A 211 3.86 -1.22 6.67
C ARG A 211 3.56 0.10 7.40
N ASP A 212 3.11 1.10 6.65
CA ASP A 212 2.73 2.43 7.13
C ASP A 212 3.89 3.24 7.76
N LEU A 213 5.14 2.84 7.57
CA LEU A 213 6.30 3.55 8.11
C LEU A 213 6.44 4.94 7.47
N PHE A 214 6.09 5.08 6.19
CA PHE A 214 6.10 6.38 5.53
C PHE A 214 4.99 7.29 6.07
N LEU A 215 3.78 6.76 6.30
CA LEU A 215 2.72 7.49 6.97
C LEU A 215 3.12 7.88 8.41
N GLU A 216 3.68 6.95 9.19
CA GLU A 216 4.17 7.19 10.55
C GLU A 216 5.22 8.31 10.58
N PHE A 217 6.14 8.30 9.60
CA PHE A 217 7.13 9.37 9.42
C PHE A 217 6.44 10.73 9.22
N LEU A 218 5.50 10.82 8.28
CA LEU A 218 4.78 12.07 8.00
C LEU A 218 4.02 12.57 9.23
N GLU A 219 3.36 11.69 9.97
CA GLU A 219 2.53 12.08 11.11
C GLU A 219 3.35 12.47 12.34
N THR A 220 4.50 11.82 12.56
CA THR A 220 5.24 11.93 13.82
C THR A 220 6.56 12.70 13.75
N ARG A 221 7.05 12.99 12.54
CA ARG A 221 8.32 13.73 12.32
C ARG A 221 8.14 15.00 11.50
N THR A 222 6.91 15.43 11.25
CA THR A 222 6.62 16.69 10.55
C THR A 222 5.57 17.50 11.29
N ALA A 223 5.75 18.82 11.31
CA ALA A 223 4.86 19.80 11.91
C ALA A 223 3.52 19.86 11.18
N THR A 224 2.43 20.04 11.93
CA THR A 224 1.06 20.06 11.37
C THR A 224 0.82 21.20 10.38
N ASP A 225 1.60 22.28 10.48
CA ASP A 225 1.54 23.44 9.56
C ASP A 225 2.34 23.22 8.26
N GLY A 226 3.02 22.08 8.11
CA GLY A 226 3.82 21.73 6.92
C GLY A 226 5.19 22.39 6.85
N SER A 227 5.55 23.26 7.80
CA SER A 227 6.74 24.12 7.72
C SER A 227 8.07 23.37 7.61
N ASP A 228 8.16 22.15 8.14
CA ASP A 228 9.36 21.31 8.13
C ASP A 228 9.27 20.10 7.18
N LEU A 229 8.16 19.91 6.48
CA LEU A 229 7.89 18.71 5.68
C LEU A 229 8.91 18.50 4.57
N GLY A 230 9.24 19.56 3.83
CA GLY A 230 10.26 19.51 2.78
C GLY A 230 11.65 19.11 3.30
N PRO A 231 12.20 19.83 4.30
CA PRO A 231 13.47 19.46 4.93
C PRO A 231 13.49 18.01 5.45
N GLN A 232 12.42 17.55 6.08
CA GLN A 232 12.30 16.20 6.61
C GLN A 232 12.30 15.15 5.49
N LEU A 233 11.54 15.37 4.42
CA LEU A 233 11.54 14.47 3.25
C LEU A 233 12.90 14.43 2.56
N SER A 234 13.57 15.57 2.42
CA SER A 234 14.92 15.63 1.85
C SER A 234 15.92 14.82 2.68
N LEU A 235 15.86 14.92 4.02
CA LEU A 235 16.67 14.10 4.92
C LEU A 235 16.35 12.61 4.78
N LEU A 236 15.06 12.25 4.75
CA LEU A 236 14.63 10.87 4.57
C LEU A 236 15.14 10.27 3.24
N TYR A 237 15.08 11.03 2.15
CA TYR A 237 15.57 10.61 0.83
C TYR A 237 17.09 10.39 0.84
N GLN A 238 17.85 11.24 1.55
CA GLN A 238 19.29 11.01 1.74
C GLN A 238 19.58 9.76 2.58
N VAL A 239 18.76 9.47 3.60
CA VAL A 239 18.89 8.24 4.40
C VAL A 239 18.62 7.00 3.54
N MET A 240 17.58 7.04 2.71
CA MET A 240 17.27 5.95 1.76
C MET A 240 18.35 5.82 0.68
N GLY A 241 19.00 6.91 0.26
CA GLY A 241 20.13 6.88 -0.67
C GLY A 241 21.46 6.43 -0.06
N ARG A 242 21.53 6.08 1.23
CA ARG A 242 22.77 5.75 1.94
C ARG A 242 22.74 4.39 2.61
N GLU A 243 23.76 3.58 2.33
CA GLU A 243 24.02 2.28 2.95
C GLU A 243 23.95 2.34 4.49
N PRO A 244 23.31 1.36 5.18
CA PRO A 244 23.10 1.43 6.63
C PRO A 244 24.39 1.61 7.43
N SER A 245 25.49 0.96 7.01
CA SER A 245 26.81 1.06 7.66
C SER A 245 27.45 2.45 7.56
N ARG A 246 26.99 3.29 6.62
CA ARG A 246 27.49 4.64 6.40
C ARG A 246 26.63 5.70 7.08
N ARG A 247 25.48 5.34 7.65
CA ARG A 247 24.57 6.30 8.31
C ARG A 247 25.18 6.80 9.62
N GLN A 248 24.76 7.99 10.03
CA GLN A 248 25.21 8.57 11.29
C GLN A 248 24.67 7.77 12.48
N SER A 249 25.47 7.61 13.54
CA SER A 249 25.09 6.80 14.71
C SER A 249 23.98 7.44 15.56
N ASN A 250 23.76 8.74 15.39
CA ASN A 250 22.73 9.53 16.07
C ASN A 250 21.54 9.87 15.14
N LEU A 251 21.39 9.16 14.01
CA LEU A 251 20.22 9.27 13.16
C LEU A 251 18.97 8.89 13.96
N ASP A 252 17.87 9.61 13.74
CA ASP A 252 16.57 9.30 14.36
C ASP A 252 16.17 7.83 14.12
N GLU A 253 15.68 7.18 15.18
CA GLU A 253 15.38 5.75 15.17
C GLU A 253 14.31 5.37 14.14
N LEU A 254 13.32 6.24 13.91
CA LEU A 254 12.27 6.00 12.91
C LEU A 254 12.87 6.09 11.50
N MET A 255 13.67 7.12 11.22
CA MET A 255 14.38 7.23 9.93
C MET A 255 15.33 6.05 9.68
N ALA A 256 15.98 5.55 10.72
CA ALA A 256 16.91 4.43 10.60
C ALA A 256 16.24 3.12 10.13
N ARG A 257 14.91 2.97 10.34
CA ARG A 257 14.13 1.80 9.90
C ARG A 257 13.97 1.72 8.38
N PHE A 258 14.08 2.83 7.66
CA PHE A 258 14.00 2.81 6.20
C PHE A 258 15.23 2.13 5.59
N PRO A 259 15.08 1.19 4.64
CA PRO A 259 16.20 0.49 4.04
C PRO A 259 17.00 1.39 3.10
N TYR A 260 18.18 0.92 2.70
CA TYR A 260 18.90 1.52 1.59
C TYR A 260 18.24 1.15 0.27
N VAL A 261 18.01 2.15 -0.58
CA VAL A 261 17.44 2.05 -1.92
C VAL A 261 18.49 2.48 -2.92
N ASN A 262 18.95 1.52 -3.72
CA ASN A 262 19.92 1.73 -4.80
C ASN A 262 19.19 2.11 -6.11
N GLY A 263 19.96 2.37 -7.19
CA GLY A 263 19.44 2.49 -8.56
C GLY A 263 19.14 3.91 -8.99
N GLY A 264 19.88 4.92 -8.51
CA GLY A 264 19.77 6.29 -9.02
C GLY A 264 18.62 7.13 -8.47
N VAL A 265 17.56 6.50 -7.93
CA VAL A 265 16.31 7.21 -7.53
C VAL A 265 16.58 8.36 -6.56
N PHE A 266 17.51 8.18 -5.63
CA PHE A 266 17.86 9.16 -4.59
C PHE A 266 19.26 9.80 -4.76
N GLU A 267 19.92 9.63 -5.91
CA GLU A 267 21.29 10.12 -6.12
C GLU A 267 21.37 11.62 -6.42
N GLU A 268 20.37 12.16 -7.13
CA GLU A 268 20.33 13.57 -7.50
C GLU A 268 19.91 14.47 -6.32
N THR A 269 20.71 15.49 -6.03
CA THR A 269 20.31 16.53 -5.07
C THR A 269 19.30 17.46 -5.73
N VAL A 270 18.10 17.55 -5.16
CA VAL A 270 17.07 18.52 -5.54
C VAL A 270 16.96 19.61 -4.47
N SER A 271 16.51 20.80 -4.84
CA SER A 271 16.18 21.83 -3.86
C SER A 271 15.10 21.34 -2.89
N ILE A 272 14.96 22.00 -1.73
CA ILE A 272 13.99 21.58 -0.73
C ILE A 272 12.66 22.30 -1.02
N PRO A 273 11.56 21.57 -1.30
CA PRO A 273 10.27 22.21 -1.49
C PRO A 273 9.71 22.75 -0.17
N SER A 274 9.07 23.91 -0.22
CA SER A 274 8.30 24.44 0.90
C SER A 274 6.87 23.92 0.86
N PHE A 275 6.32 23.56 2.03
CA PHE A 275 4.95 23.08 2.17
C PHE A 275 4.15 23.98 3.10
N ASP A 276 2.84 24.01 2.88
CA ASP A 276 1.85 24.49 3.85
C ASP A 276 1.06 23.31 4.46
N SER A 277 0.12 23.63 5.36
CA SER A 277 -0.73 22.63 6.01
C SER A 277 -1.57 21.83 5.01
N GLY A 278 -2.10 22.48 3.97
CA GLY A 278 -2.93 21.83 2.96
C GLY A 278 -2.12 20.85 2.10
N MET A 279 -0.88 21.19 1.74
CA MET A 279 0.02 20.30 1.02
C MET A 279 0.43 19.10 1.87
N ARG A 280 0.67 19.31 3.17
CA ARG A 280 0.92 18.22 4.11
C ARG A 280 -0.27 17.27 4.20
N GLU A 281 -1.48 17.78 4.36
CA GLU A 281 -2.71 16.98 4.41
C GLU A 281 -2.92 16.16 3.13
N ARG A 282 -2.62 16.74 1.95
CA ARG A 282 -2.66 16.01 0.67
C ARG A 282 -1.67 14.85 0.63
N LEU A 283 -0.45 15.05 1.13
CA LEU A 283 0.56 13.99 1.16
C LEU A 283 0.21 12.89 2.15
N ILE A 284 -0.33 13.23 3.32
CA ILE A 284 -0.86 12.25 4.28
C ILE A 284 -2.02 11.46 3.67
N SER A 285 -2.95 12.15 3.00
CA SER A 285 -4.06 11.50 2.28
C SER A 285 -3.56 10.55 1.20
N ALA A 286 -2.48 10.91 0.51
CA ALA A 286 -1.83 10.02 -0.44
C ALA A 286 -1.18 8.81 0.25
N ALA A 287 -0.57 8.97 1.43
CA ALA A 287 0.02 7.89 2.20
C ALA A 287 -1.01 6.93 2.82
N MET A 288 -2.27 7.35 2.97
CA MET A 288 -3.37 6.48 3.41
C MET A 288 -3.99 5.67 2.26
N PHE A 289 -3.74 6.05 1.01
CA PHE A 289 -4.23 5.30 -0.16
C PHE A 289 -3.39 4.03 -0.33
N ASN A 290 -4.04 2.88 -0.56
CA ASN A 290 -3.33 1.63 -0.82
C ASN A 290 -2.76 1.56 -2.25
N TRP A 291 -1.49 1.91 -2.40
CA TRP A 291 -0.72 1.87 -3.64
C TRP A 291 -0.40 0.46 -4.13
N SER A 292 -0.54 -0.58 -3.32
CA SER A 292 -0.38 -1.95 -3.83
C SER A 292 -1.53 -2.37 -4.77
N SER A 293 -2.65 -1.64 -4.72
CA SER A 293 -3.82 -1.84 -5.59
C SER A 293 -3.69 -1.22 -6.99
N ILE A 294 -2.63 -0.42 -7.26
CA ILE A 294 -2.39 0.14 -8.59
C ILE A 294 -1.48 -0.77 -9.43
N SER A 295 -1.74 -0.81 -10.74
CA SER A 295 -0.85 -1.52 -11.67
C SER A 295 0.49 -0.78 -11.76
N PRO A 296 1.64 -1.46 -11.60
CA PRO A 296 2.94 -0.85 -11.85
C PRO A 296 3.10 -0.30 -13.29
N ALA A 297 2.31 -0.80 -14.24
CA ALA A 297 2.28 -0.29 -15.61
C ALA A 297 1.81 1.17 -15.70
N ILE A 298 1.05 1.66 -14.70
CA ILE A 298 0.51 3.02 -14.67
C ILE A 298 1.56 4.05 -14.24
N PHE A 299 2.67 3.66 -13.59
CA PHE A 299 3.67 4.61 -13.11
C PHE A 299 4.25 5.50 -14.23
N GLY A 300 4.51 4.92 -15.40
CA GLY A 300 5.05 5.66 -16.54
C GLY A 300 4.05 6.67 -17.11
N SER A 301 2.77 6.31 -17.20
CA SER A 301 1.72 7.21 -17.69
C SER A 301 1.33 8.25 -16.66
N LEU A 302 1.25 7.87 -15.37
CA LEU A 302 0.89 8.76 -14.28
C LEU A 302 1.86 9.95 -14.22
N PHE A 303 3.16 9.69 -14.38
CA PHE A 303 4.14 10.75 -14.40
C PHE A 303 4.05 11.67 -15.63
N GLN A 304 3.80 11.10 -16.80
CA GLN A 304 3.58 11.88 -18.03
C GLN A 304 2.32 12.75 -17.92
N SER A 305 1.23 12.19 -17.39
CA SER A 305 -0.05 12.88 -17.24
C SER A 305 -0.01 13.98 -16.19
N VAL A 306 0.77 13.82 -15.12
CA VAL A 306 0.93 14.86 -14.09
C VAL A 306 1.66 16.10 -14.64
N LYS A 307 2.65 15.89 -15.54
CA LYS A 307 3.47 16.95 -16.11
C LYS A 307 2.75 17.82 -17.13
N ASP A 308 1.89 17.23 -17.97
CA ASP A 308 1.21 17.96 -19.06
C ASP A 308 -0.18 18.46 -18.63
N ARG A 309 -0.38 19.80 -18.61
CA ARG A 309 -1.66 20.45 -18.26
C ARG A 309 -2.86 19.99 -19.08
N VAL A 310 -2.68 19.61 -20.35
CA VAL A 310 -3.75 19.09 -21.21
C VAL A 310 -4.01 17.62 -20.86
N ALA A 311 -2.96 16.82 -20.71
CA ALA A 311 -3.06 15.42 -20.28
C ALA A 311 -3.63 15.27 -18.85
N ARG A 312 -3.47 16.28 -17.97
CA ARG A 312 -4.13 16.36 -16.65
C ARG A 312 -5.66 16.43 -16.77
N ARG A 313 -6.19 17.00 -17.85
CA ARG A 313 -7.65 17.09 -18.11
C ARG A 313 -8.20 15.82 -18.74
N GLU A 314 -7.36 15.10 -19.47
CA GLU A 314 -7.65 13.83 -20.15
C GLU A 314 -7.03 12.63 -19.41
N LEU A 315 -6.98 12.69 -18.07
CA LEU A 315 -6.47 11.61 -17.21
C LEU A 315 -7.20 10.29 -17.53
N GLY A 316 -6.60 9.46 -18.39
CA GLY A 316 -7.16 8.17 -18.81
C GLY A 316 -7.01 7.81 -20.29
N GLU A 317 -6.66 8.72 -21.21
CA GLU A 317 -6.76 8.42 -22.66
C GLU A 317 -5.48 7.91 -23.34
N HIS A 318 -4.32 7.93 -22.69
CA HIS A 318 -3.02 7.61 -23.31
C HIS A 318 -2.18 6.55 -22.57
N TYR A 319 -2.81 5.64 -21.85
CA TYR A 319 -2.12 4.50 -21.24
C TYR A 319 -2.35 3.21 -22.05
N THR A 320 -1.29 2.40 -22.21
CA THR A 320 -1.49 1.03 -22.66
C THR A 320 -1.92 0.22 -21.44
N THR A 321 -3.18 -0.21 -21.42
CA THR A 321 -3.72 -0.97 -20.29
C THR A 321 -2.91 -2.24 -20.05
N GLU A 322 -2.84 -2.71 -18.81
CA GLU A 322 -2.18 -4.00 -18.49
C GLU A 322 -2.77 -5.14 -19.33
N THR A 323 -4.09 -5.13 -19.57
CA THR A 323 -4.77 -6.03 -20.50
C THR A 323 -4.19 -5.97 -21.92
N ASN A 324 -3.92 -4.78 -22.44
CA ASN A 324 -3.32 -4.61 -23.76
C ASN A 324 -1.83 -4.99 -23.77
N ILE A 325 -1.09 -4.74 -22.68
CA ILE A 325 0.28 -5.25 -22.51
C ILE A 325 0.26 -6.78 -22.56
N MET A 326 -0.63 -7.43 -21.81
CA MET A 326 -0.76 -8.89 -21.77
C MET A 326 -1.16 -9.50 -23.11
N LYS A 327 -2.01 -8.83 -23.90
CA LYS A 327 -2.33 -9.25 -25.28
C LYS A 327 -1.10 -9.27 -26.21
N VAL A 328 -0.08 -8.46 -25.91
CA VAL A 328 1.17 -8.43 -26.67
C VAL A 328 2.18 -9.42 -26.09
N ILE A 329 2.52 -9.28 -24.79
CA ILE A 329 3.59 -10.08 -24.18
C ILE A 329 3.21 -11.55 -23.99
N GLY A 330 1.92 -11.84 -23.81
CA GLY A 330 1.35 -13.19 -23.73
C GLY A 330 1.82 -14.08 -24.88
N PRO A 331 1.34 -13.83 -26.11
CA PRO A 331 1.74 -14.61 -27.28
C PRO A 331 3.20 -14.36 -27.70
N MET A 332 3.80 -13.21 -27.37
CA MET A 332 5.17 -12.90 -27.78
C MET A 332 6.22 -13.77 -27.10
N PHE A 333 6.04 -14.11 -25.82
CA PHE A 333 7.00 -14.93 -25.07
C PHE A 333 6.45 -15.53 -23.77
N LEU A 334 5.49 -14.88 -23.12
CA LEU A 334 5.08 -15.24 -21.76
C LEU A 334 4.34 -16.57 -21.71
N ASP A 335 3.52 -16.88 -22.71
CA ASP A 335 2.78 -18.14 -22.79
C ASP A 335 3.73 -19.34 -22.97
N GLU A 336 4.79 -19.18 -23.78
CA GLU A 336 5.84 -20.21 -23.93
C GLU A 336 6.57 -20.44 -22.60
N LEU A 337 6.97 -19.37 -21.91
CA LEU A 337 7.62 -19.48 -20.60
C LEU A 337 6.74 -20.20 -19.57
N ARG A 338 5.44 -19.89 -19.54
CA ARG A 338 4.45 -20.55 -18.68
C ARG A 338 4.32 -22.03 -19.02
N GLN A 339 4.25 -22.37 -20.31
CA GLN A 339 4.18 -23.77 -20.74
C GLN A 339 5.43 -24.55 -20.31
N ARG A 340 6.62 -23.98 -20.55
CA ARG A 340 7.90 -24.60 -20.16
C ARG A 340 8.02 -24.78 -18.65
N PHE A 341 7.47 -23.86 -17.86
CA PHE A 341 7.40 -23.99 -16.41
C PHE A 341 6.49 -25.16 -16.01
N THR A 342 5.29 -25.25 -16.59
CA THR A 342 4.32 -26.33 -16.33
C THR A 342 4.90 -27.69 -16.70
N ASP A 343 5.51 -27.82 -17.88
CA ASP A 343 6.13 -29.07 -18.37
C ASP A 343 7.36 -29.50 -17.54
N GLY A 344 7.96 -28.56 -16.83
CA GLY A 344 9.13 -28.73 -15.98
C GLY A 344 8.83 -28.74 -14.49
N TYR A 345 7.58 -28.60 -14.05
CA TYR A 345 7.23 -28.28 -12.66
C TYR A 345 7.81 -29.26 -11.63
N HIS A 346 7.89 -30.55 -11.99
CA HIS A 346 8.45 -31.62 -11.15
C HIS A 346 9.90 -32.00 -11.48
N ASP A 347 10.56 -31.28 -12.39
CA ASP A 347 11.92 -31.56 -12.85
C ASP A 347 12.86 -30.39 -12.57
N SER A 348 13.68 -30.54 -11.52
CA SER A 348 14.68 -29.54 -11.11
C SER A 348 15.67 -29.17 -12.22
N GLY A 349 16.02 -30.11 -13.10
CA GLY A 349 16.94 -29.88 -14.21
C GLY A 349 16.32 -29.02 -15.32
N LYS A 350 15.03 -29.21 -15.61
CA LYS A 350 14.27 -28.34 -16.53
C LYS A 350 14.08 -26.94 -15.94
N LEU A 351 13.74 -26.83 -14.66
CA LEU A 351 13.56 -25.53 -13.99
C LEU A 351 14.87 -24.73 -13.93
N LYS A 352 16.02 -25.37 -13.67
CA LYS A 352 17.33 -24.71 -13.71
C LYS A 352 17.65 -24.14 -15.09
N ARG A 353 17.34 -24.88 -16.16
CA ARG A 353 17.51 -24.44 -17.55
C ARG A 353 16.58 -23.28 -17.88
N LEU A 354 15.29 -23.40 -17.55
CA LEU A 354 14.32 -22.30 -17.73
C LEU A 354 14.79 -21.02 -17.03
N ARG A 355 15.26 -21.11 -15.79
CA ARG A 355 15.81 -19.97 -15.05
C ARG A 355 17.04 -19.36 -15.74
N ALA A 356 17.94 -20.20 -16.25
CA ALA A 356 19.12 -19.73 -16.98
C ALA A 356 18.71 -19.00 -18.27
N ASP A 357 17.78 -19.55 -19.04
CA ASP A 357 17.30 -18.93 -20.28
C ASP A 357 16.61 -17.58 -20.00
N MET A 358 15.73 -17.52 -19.00
CA MET A 358 15.08 -16.28 -18.58
C MET A 358 16.10 -15.20 -18.17
N SER A 359 17.23 -15.57 -17.58
CA SER A 359 18.29 -14.63 -17.18
C SER A 359 19.01 -13.97 -18.36
N GLN A 360 18.97 -14.58 -19.55
CA GLN A 360 19.62 -14.09 -20.76
C GLN A 360 18.67 -13.27 -21.66
N MET A 361 17.37 -13.30 -21.38
CA MET A 361 16.37 -12.57 -22.16
C MET A 361 16.58 -11.07 -22.00
N ARG A 362 16.54 -10.35 -23.12
CA ARG A 362 16.66 -8.90 -23.18
C ARG A 362 15.44 -8.34 -23.89
N TRP A 363 14.79 -7.38 -23.27
CA TRP A 363 13.60 -6.71 -23.78
C TRP A 363 13.96 -5.28 -24.14
N ILE A 364 13.45 -4.79 -25.27
CA ILE A 364 13.62 -3.41 -25.68
C ILE A 364 12.27 -2.79 -26.00
N ASP A 365 11.91 -1.74 -25.26
CA ASP A 365 10.79 -0.86 -25.60
C ASP A 365 11.36 0.41 -26.23
N THR A 366 11.22 0.51 -27.55
CA THR A 366 11.74 1.66 -28.32
C THR A 366 10.87 2.92 -28.18
N ALA A 367 9.64 2.81 -27.69
CA ALA A 367 8.76 3.96 -27.48
C ALA A 367 9.12 4.71 -26.18
N PHE A 368 9.53 3.99 -25.14
CA PHE A 368 10.03 4.58 -23.89
C PHE A 368 11.29 5.45 -24.12
N MET A 369 12.23 4.98 -24.96
CA MET A 369 13.48 5.70 -25.26
C MET A 369 13.30 7.01 -26.04
N ARG A 370 12.20 7.18 -26.79
CA ARG A 370 11.94 8.42 -27.54
C ARG A 370 11.39 9.56 -26.67
N LYS A 371 10.71 9.23 -25.57
CA LYS A 371 10.06 10.21 -24.68
C LYS A 371 10.96 10.69 -23.53
N SER A 372 12.04 9.99 -23.23
CA SER A 372 12.96 10.28 -22.12
C SER A 372 14.16 11.17 -22.48
N GLY A 373 14.23 11.70 -23.71
CA GLY A 373 15.31 12.63 -24.12
C GLY A 373 16.72 12.04 -24.07
N VAL A 374 16.87 10.71 -24.00
CA VAL A 374 18.17 10.05 -24.00
C VAL A 374 18.80 10.20 -25.38
N SER A 375 19.73 11.16 -25.48
CA SER A 375 20.57 11.37 -26.66
C SER A 375 21.31 10.07 -27.00
N ARG A 376 21.32 9.75 -28.30
CA ARG A 376 22.11 8.67 -28.87
C ARG A 376 23.59 9.04 -28.77
N ASP A 377 24.24 8.69 -27.67
CA ASP A 377 25.70 8.58 -27.69
C ASP A 377 26.15 7.28 -27.01
N SER A 378 26.03 6.21 -27.78
CA SER A 378 26.63 4.92 -27.45
C SER A 378 28.11 4.94 -27.85
N SER A 379 28.93 5.63 -27.07
CA SER A 379 30.39 5.44 -27.08
C SER A 379 31.01 5.64 -25.71
N SER A 380 30.63 4.81 -24.75
CA SER A 380 31.49 4.51 -23.60
C SER A 380 31.71 3.00 -23.55
N ARG A 381 32.93 2.61 -23.92
CA ARG A 381 33.42 1.23 -23.82
C ARG A 381 33.39 0.82 -22.35
N LEU A 382 32.67 -0.26 -22.03
CA LEU A 382 32.84 -0.97 -20.77
C LEU A 382 34.30 -1.47 -20.67
N PRO A 383 35.05 -1.19 -19.60
CA PRO A 383 36.32 -1.86 -19.38
C PRO A 383 36.05 -3.32 -19.01
N MET A 384 36.66 -4.24 -19.75
CA MET A 384 36.71 -5.66 -19.37
C MET A 384 37.65 -5.82 -18.17
N PRO A 385 37.29 -6.64 -17.17
CA PRO A 385 38.18 -6.93 -16.06
C PRO A 385 39.36 -7.81 -16.53
N ALA A 386 40.56 -7.49 -16.03
CA ALA A 386 41.74 -8.33 -16.12
C ALA A 386 41.76 -9.36 -14.97
#